data_AF-A0A519QSM4-F1
#
_entry.id   AF-A0A519QSM4-F1
#
_cell.length_a   1.000
_cell.length_b   1.000
_cell.length_c   1.000
_cell.angle_alpha   90.00
_cell.angle_beta   90.00
_cell.angle_gamma   90.00
#
_symmetry.space_group_name_H-M   'P 1'
#
loop_
_entity.id
_entity.type
_entity.pdbx_description
1 polymer ?
#
loop_
_entity_poly.entity_id
_entity_poly.type
_entity_poly.pdbx_seq_one_letter_code
_entity_poly.pdbx_strand_id
1 'polypeptide(L)'
;MLWNSTLSMAQHKSIKYQLSSDRKRADRLFEDQAYSQAIDLYKIIYRKDSSDASVKLKLAESYRLLNNSSESEYWFSTVLNKEKEIPSIYKLHYAEALLSNGKNNEALKWFDQYSKENNQDALGSNKKKGIEVYHEFFLDSLAYTVREISVNSKGEDFSPAYYQKGILFLSSRDDAR
;
A
#
# COMPACT_ATOMS: atom_id res chain seq x y z
N MET A 1 28.85 -43.17 5.14
CA MET A 1 27.71 -42.28 4.83
C MET A 1 27.47 -41.14 5.84
N LEU A 2 28.35 -40.90 6.84
CA LEU A 2 28.11 -39.88 7.89
C LEU A 2 28.76 -38.50 7.67
N TRP A 3 29.58 -38.33 6.63
CA TRP A 3 30.30 -37.07 6.38
C TRP A 3 29.47 -36.04 5.59
N ASN A 4 28.57 -36.51 4.71
CA ASN A 4 27.71 -35.61 3.93
C ASN A 4 26.57 -35.02 4.76
N SER A 5 26.12 -35.73 5.82
CA SER A 5 25.03 -35.26 6.69
C SER A 5 25.46 -34.15 7.63
N THR A 6 26.69 -34.19 8.17
CA THR A 6 27.21 -33.15 9.08
C THR A 6 27.55 -31.85 8.36
N LEU A 7 28.11 -31.93 7.14
CA LEU A 7 28.38 -30.76 6.31
C LEU A 7 27.07 -30.04 5.88
N SER A 8 26.06 -30.83 5.50
CA SER A 8 24.73 -30.32 5.15
C SER A 8 24.04 -29.63 6.33
N MET A 9 24.10 -30.21 7.54
CA MET A 9 23.58 -29.58 8.75
C MET A 9 24.30 -28.28 9.11
N ALA A 10 25.62 -28.21 8.91
CA ALA A 10 26.40 -27.00 9.15
C ALA A 10 26.04 -25.86 8.17
N GLN A 11 25.91 -26.17 6.87
CA GLN A 11 25.49 -25.20 5.85
C GLN A 11 24.06 -24.71 6.09
N HIS A 12 23.14 -25.60 6.46
CA HIS A 12 21.76 -25.24 6.79
C HIS A 12 21.70 -24.29 7.99
N LYS A 13 22.49 -24.58 9.02
CA LYS A 13 22.60 -23.74 10.22
C LYS A 13 23.16 -22.36 9.88
N SER A 14 24.20 -22.25 9.05
CA SER A 14 24.75 -20.95 8.64
C SER A 14 23.77 -20.12 7.79
N ILE A 15 23.01 -20.75 6.89
CA ILE A 15 22.00 -20.07 6.08
C ILE A 15 20.89 -19.52 6.97
N LYS A 16 20.41 -20.30 7.94
CA LYS A 16 19.41 -19.85 8.91
C LYS A 16 19.90 -18.68 9.76
N TYR A 17 21.14 -18.70 10.22
CA TYR A 17 21.72 -17.56 10.95
C TYR A 17 21.81 -16.30 10.08
N GLN A 18 22.27 -16.43 8.84
CA GLN A 18 22.33 -15.29 7.92
C GLN A 18 20.94 -14.72 7.63
N LEU A 19 19.94 -15.58 7.39
CA LEU A 19 18.55 -15.17 7.18
C LEU A 19 17.99 -14.42 8.39
N SER A 20 18.30 -14.87 9.61
CA SER A 20 17.88 -14.17 10.83
C SER A 20 18.54 -12.79 10.95
N SER A 21 19.82 -12.67 10.59
CA SER A 21 20.54 -11.39 10.58
C SER A 21 20.00 -10.43 9.51
N ASP A 22 19.84 -10.90 8.27
CA ASP A 22 19.29 -10.15 7.15
C ASP A 22 17.88 -9.63 7.50
N ARG A 23 17.05 -10.48 8.13
CA ARG A 23 15.71 -10.10 8.58
C ARG A 23 15.74 -8.98 9.60
N LYS A 24 16.56 -9.09 10.66
CA LYS A 24 16.66 -8.04 11.67
C LYS A 24 17.06 -6.68 11.06
N ARG A 25 17.92 -6.71 10.04
CA ARG A 25 18.30 -5.50 9.30
C ARG A 25 17.13 -4.96 8.47
N ALA A 26 16.40 -5.82 7.77
CA ALA A 26 15.22 -5.43 7.00
C ALA A 26 14.12 -4.85 7.89
N ASP A 27 13.83 -5.49 9.02
CA ASP A 27 12.84 -5.04 10.00
C ASP A 27 13.24 -3.69 10.60
N ARG A 28 14.53 -3.47 10.90
CA ARG A 28 15.02 -2.15 11.34
C ARG A 28 14.78 -1.08 10.28
N LEU A 29 15.14 -1.34 9.02
CA LEU A 29 14.88 -0.38 7.93
C LEU A 29 13.39 -0.09 7.76
N PHE A 30 12.54 -1.08 7.95
CA PHE A 30 11.09 -0.90 7.93
C PHE A 30 10.61 0.01 9.07
N GLU A 31 11.09 -0.23 10.30
CA GLU A 31 10.78 0.59 11.48
C GLU A 31 11.28 2.03 11.31
N ASP A 32 12.47 2.21 10.71
CA ASP A 32 13.08 3.49 10.38
C ASP A 32 12.43 4.17 9.14
N GLN A 33 11.33 3.62 8.62
CA GLN A 33 10.57 4.11 7.47
C GLN A 33 11.36 4.13 6.14
N ALA A 34 12.52 3.46 6.09
CA ALA A 34 13.34 3.27 4.91
C ALA A 34 12.78 2.13 4.02
N TYR A 35 11.50 2.22 3.65
CA TYR A 35 10.74 1.13 3.03
C TYR A 35 11.35 0.62 1.72
N SER A 36 11.91 1.50 0.88
CA SER A 36 12.56 1.07 -0.37
C SER A 36 13.74 0.15 -0.10
N GLN A 37 14.57 0.47 0.90
CA GLN A 37 15.73 -0.35 1.27
C GLN A 37 15.29 -1.64 1.98
N ALA A 38 14.23 -1.55 2.79
CA ALA A 38 13.63 -2.72 3.42
C ALA A 38 13.11 -3.72 2.37
N ILE A 39 12.45 -3.24 1.31
CA ILE A 39 11.97 -4.06 0.18
C ILE A 39 13.12 -4.84 -0.47
N ASP A 40 14.25 -4.19 -0.72
CA ASP A 40 15.40 -4.86 -1.35
C ASP A 40 15.90 -6.03 -0.49
N LEU A 41 16.03 -5.83 0.83
CA LEU A 41 16.43 -6.90 1.74
C LEU A 41 15.35 -7.98 1.87
N TYR A 42 14.08 -7.62 2.00
CA TYR A 42 12.99 -8.60 2.06
C TYR A 42 12.89 -9.43 0.78
N LYS A 43 13.16 -8.86 -0.41
CA LYS A 43 13.24 -9.63 -1.66
C LYS A 43 14.41 -10.62 -1.67
N ILE A 44 15.56 -10.27 -1.07
CA ILE A 44 16.68 -11.20 -0.92
C ILE A 44 16.31 -12.35 0.03
N ILE A 45 15.66 -12.04 1.15
CA ILE A 45 15.18 -13.04 2.12
C ILE A 45 14.16 -13.96 1.46
N TYR A 46 13.18 -13.40 0.74
CA TYR A 46 12.15 -14.15 0.02
C TYR A 46 12.73 -15.10 -1.03
N ARG A 47 13.79 -14.69 -1.75
CA ARG A 47 14.46 -15.59 -2.72
C ARG A 47 15.12 -16.80 -2.06
N LYS A 48 15.56 -16.66 -0.81
CA LYS A 48 16.17 -17.74 -0.03
C LYS A 48 15.12 -18.61 0.66
N ASP A 49 14.02 -18.02 1.10
CA ASP A 49 12.86 -18.72 1.67
C ASP A 49 11.55 -18.05 1.22
N SER A 50 10.94 -18.62 0.18
CA SER A 50 9.69 -18.09 -0.40
C SER A 50 8.44 -18.54 0.36
N SER A 51 8.58 -19.37 1.38
CA SER A 51 7.44 -19.88 2.15
C SER A 51 6.98 -18.88 3.21
N ASP A 52 7.89 -18.05 3.72
CA ASP A 52 7.64 -17.14 4.83
C ASP A 52 6.57 -16.08 4.52
N ALA A 53 5.41 -16.21 5.16
CA ALA A 53 4.29 -15.29 5.04
C ALA A 53 4.58 -13.91 5.64
N SER A 54 5.31 -13.84 6.76
CA SER A 54 5.63 -12.57 7.41
C SER A 54 6.49 -11.67 6.53
N VAL A 55 7.43 -12.25 5.76
CA VAL A 55 8.25 -11.48 4.79
C VAL A 55 7.40 -10.94 3.66
N LYS A 56 6.46 -11.74 3.14
CA LYS A 56 5.52 -11.30 2.08
C LYS A 56 4.60 -10.19 2.57
N LEU A 57 4.08 -10.30 3.80
CA LEU A 57 3.27 -9.25 4.42
C LEU A 57 4.09 -7.97 4.61
N LYS A 58 5.34 -8.07 5.05
CA LYS A 58 6.23 -6.90 5.16
C LYS A 58 6.57 -6.27 3.81
N LEU A 59 6.74 -7.06 2.75
CA LEU A 59 6.84 -6.55 1.38
C LEU A 59 5.59 -5.78 0.98
N ALA A 60 4.41 -6.38 1.17
CA ALA A 60 3.13 -5.76 0.86
C ALA A 60 2.93 -4.43 1.59
N GLU A 61 3.18 -4.40 2.90
CA GLU A 61 3.15 -3.16 3.71
C GLU A 61 4.13 -2.11 3.22
N SER A 62 5.36 -2.50 2.90
CA SER A 62 6.37 -1.55 2.43
C SER A 62 5.94 -0.89 1.13
N TYR A 63 5.35 -1.67 0.20
CA TYR A 63 4.79 -1.13 -1.03
C TYR A 63 3.57 -0.24 -0.78
N ARG A 64 2.68 -0.64 0.13
CA ARG A 64 1.52 0.18 0.55
C ARG A 64 1.97 1.54 1.07
N LEU A 65 2.98 1.57 1.94
CA LEU A 65 3.52 2.78 2.55
C LEU A 65 4.24 3.68 1.55
N LEU A 66 4.69 3.12 0.42
CA LEU A 66 5.22 3.87 -0.72
C LEU A 66 4.16 4.21 -1.79
N ASN A 67 2.87 4.02 -1.49
CA ASN A 67 1.75 4.20 -2.42
C ASN A 67 1.86 3.38 -3.72
N ASN A 68 2.60 2.27 -3.71
CA ASN A 68 2.64 1.32 -4.81
C ASN A 68 1.56 0.26 -4.62
N SER A 69 0.31 0.63 -4.92
CA SER A 69 -0.87 -0.20 -4.74
C SER A 69 -0.83 -1.49 -5.56
N SER A 70 -0.21 -1.47 -6.75
CA SER A 70 -0.12 -2.65 -7.63
C SER A 70 0.74 -3.75 -7.00
N GLU A 71 1.95 -3.42 -6.55
CA GLU A 71 2.82 -4.38 -5.86
C GLU A 71 2.25 -4.79 -4.50
N SER A 72 1.69 -3.84 -3.75
CA SER A 72 1.04 -4.11 -2.47
C SER A 72 -0.06 -5.17 -2.62
N GLU A 73 -0.95 -4.98 -3.59
CA GLU A 73 -2.02 -5.94 -3.90
C GLU A 73 -1.45 -7.32 -4.22
N TYR A 74 -0.45 -7.39 -5.12
CA TYR A 74 0.18 -8.65 -5.50
C TYR A 74 0.68 -9.41 -4.27
N TRP A 75 1.52 -8.79 -3.43
CA TRP A 75 2.12 -9.47 -2.29
C TRP A 75 1.09 -9.90 -1.25
N PHE A 76 0.10 -9.06 -0.94
CA PHE A 76 -1.00 -9.46 -0.06
C PHE A 76 -1.77 -10.66 -0.59
N SER A 77 -2.09 -10.69 -1.88
CA SER A 77 -2.84 -11.80 -2.51
C SER A 77 -2.10 -13.14 -2.37
N THR A 78 -0.76 -13.13 -2.34
CA THR A 78 0.03 -14.37 -2.20
C THR A 78 -0.11 -15.04 -0.82
N VAL A 79 -0.53 -14.28 0.19
CA VAL A 79 -0.67 -14.73 1.58
C VAL A 79 -2.14 -14.94 1.94
N LEU A 80 -2.97 -13.92 1.72
CA LEU A 80 -4.39 -13.90 2.12
C LEU A 80 -5.25 -14.94 1.40
N ASN A 81 -4.86 -15.40 0.22
CA ASN A 81 -5.56 -16.48 -0.50
C ASN A 81 -5.26 -17.88 0.06
N LYS A 82 -4.26 -18.02 0.94
CA LYS A 82 -3.76 -19.33 1.42
C LYS A 82 -3.94 -19.53 2.91
N GLU A 83 -3.77 -18.47 3.70
CA GLU A 83 -3.82 -18.57 5.16
C GLU A 83 -5.14 -18.06 5.70
N LYS A 84 -5.72 -18.82 6.65
CA LYS A 84 -7.02 -18.50 7.24
C LYS A 84 -6.91 -17.54 8.44
N GLU A 85 -5.76 -17.55 9.12
CA GLU A 85 -5.52 -16.79 10.34
C GLU A 85 -4.44 -15.74 10.08
N ILE A 86 -4.88 -14.59 9.57
CA ILE A 86 -4.04 -13.40 9.38
C ILE A 86 -4.67 -12.26 10.18
N PRO A 87 -3.87 -11.43 10.88
CA PRO A 87 -4.38 -10.23 11.55
C PRO A 87 -5.30 -9.42 10.64
N SER A 88 -6.47 -9.07 11.16
CA SER A 88 -7.54 -8.43 10.40
C SER A 88 -7.08 -7.16 9.68
N ILE A 89 -6.13 -6.41 10.26
CA ILE A 89 -5.54 -5.22 9.65
C ILE A 89 -4.97 -5.46 8.24
N TYR A 90 -4.41 -6.62 7.94
CA TYR A 90 -3.89 -6.91 6.59
C TYR A 90 -5.02 -7.14 5.58
N LYS A 91 -6.21 -7.57 6.03
CA LYS A 91 -7.41 -7.65 5.19
C LYS A 91 -7.89 -6.26 4.80
N LEU A 92 -7.85 -5.30 5.74
CA LEU A 92 -8.13 -3.89 5.47
C LEU A 92 -7.16 -3.32 4.44
N HIS A 93 -5.86 -3.45 4.69
CA HIS A 93 -4.83 -2.92 3.79
C HIS A 93 -4.88 -3.54 2.39
N TYR A 94 -5.18 -4.83 2.29
CA TYR A 94 -5.40 -5.47 1.00
C TYR A 94 -6.65 -4.92 0.29
N ALA A 95 -7.76 -4.73 1.02
CA ALA A 95 -8.97 -4.13 0.47
C ALA A 95 -8.72 -2.71 -0.05
N GLU A 96 -7.90 -1.92 0.65
CA GLU A 96 -7.50 -0.58 0.20
C GLU A 96 -6.62 -0.61 -1.05
N ALA A 97 -5.69 -1.57 -1.15
CA ALA A 97 -4.89 -1.76 -2.36
C ALA A 97 -5.77 -2.14 -3.56
N LEU A 98 -6.71 -3.07 -3.37
CA LEU A 98 -7.70 -3.46 -4.38
C LEU A 98 -8.55 -2.25 -4.83
N LEU A 99 -9.04 -1.47 -3.88
CA LEU A 99 -9.82 -0.26 -4.16
C LEU A 99 -9.02 0.77 -4.96
N SER A 100 -7.77 1.02 -4.57
CA SER A 100 -6.85 1.92 -5.28
C SER A 100 -6.56 1.45 -6.72
N ASN A 101 -6.65 0.15 -6.97
CA ASN A 101 -6.48 -0.45 -8.30
C ASN A 101 -7.81 -0.59 -9.07
N GLY A 102 -8.91 -0.01 -8.57
CA GLY A 102 -10.23 -0.01 -9.20
C GLY A 102 -11.02 -1.31 -9.05
N LYS A 103 -10.55 -2.26 -8.23
CA LYS A 103 -11.18 -3.57 -8.00
C LYS A 103 -12.26 -3.52 -6.93
N ASN A 104 -13.25 -2.66 -7.13
CA ASN A 104 -14.28 -2.32 -6.14
C ASN A 104 -15.01 -3.55 -5.57
N ASN A 105 -15.42 -4.47 -6.45
CA ASN A 105 -16.17 -5.67 -6.05
C ASN A 105 -15.34 -6.61 -5.16
N GLU A 106 -14.03 -6.70 -5.36
CA GLU A 106 -13.14 -7.50 -4.55
C GLU A 106 -12.84 -6.80 -3.22
N ALA A 107 -12.58 -5.49 -3.27
CA ALA A 107 -12.37 -4.68 -2.09
C ALA A 107 -13.55 -4.78 -1.11
N LEU A 108 -14.80 -4.69 -1.60
CA LEU A 108 -16.02 -4.84 -0.80
C LEU A 108 -16.05 -6.16 0.00
N LYS A 109 -15.62 -7.26 -0.61
CA LYS A 109 -15.58 -8.58 0.06
C LYS A 109 -14.58 -8.59 1.21
N TRP A 110 -13.42 -7.96 1.04
CA TRP A 110 -12.39 -7.90 2.07
C TRP A 110 -12.71 -6.91 3.18
N PHE A 111 -13.31 -5.76 2.87
CA PHE A 111 -13.85 -4.87 3.90
C PHE A 111 -14.96 -5.55 4.71
N ASP A 112 -15.81 -6.37 4.09
CA ASP A 112 -16.82 -7.14 4.80
C ASP A 112 -16.22 -8.15 5.80
N GLN A 113 -15.16 -8.86 5.39
CA GLN A 113 -14.41 -9.76 6.27
C GLN A 113 -13.76 -8.99 7.43
N TYR A 114 -13.12 -7.85 7.15
CA TYR A 114 -12.55 -6.98 8.18
C TYR A 114 -13.60 -6.52 9.19
N SER A 115 -14.77 -6.06 8.74
CA SER A 115 -15.85 -5.60 9.62
C SER A 115 -16.41 -6.72 10.50
N LYS A 116 -16.47 -7.96 9.99
CA LYS A 116 -16.91 -9.13 10.79
C LYS A 116 -15.96 -9.44 11.94
N GLU A 117 -14.67 -9.24 11.73
CA GLU A 117 -13.62 -9.48 12.73
C GLU A 117 -13.40 -8.29 13.68
N ASN A 118 -13.82 -7.09 13.28
CA ASN A 118 -13.68 -5.85 14.05
C ASN A 118 -15.04 -5.14 14.19
N ASN A 119 -16.04 -5.82 14.72
CA ASN A 119 -17.43 -5.35 14.77
C ASN A 119 -17.67 -4.04 15.54
N GLN A 120 -16.75 -3.64 16.42
CA GLN A 120 -16.78 -2.37 17.15
C GLN A 120 -16.15 -1.21 16.36
N ASP A 121 -15.44 -1.50 15.26
CA ASP A 121 -14.79 -0.52 14.41
C ASP A 121 -15.65 -0.21 13.18
N ALA A 122 -16.08 1.04 13.05
CA ALA A 122 -16.87 1.51 11.91
C ALA A 122 -16.05 1.68 10.62
N LEU A 123 -14.72 1.55 10.66
CA LEU A 123 -13.86 1.80 9.50
C LEU A 123 -14.24 0.94 8.29
N GLY A 124 -14.40 -0.36 8.47
CA GLY A 124 -14.73 -1.28 7.37
C GLY A 124 -16.11 -1.00 6.78
N SER A 125 -17.13 -0.73 7.61
CA SER A 125 -18.47 -0.38 7.14
C SER A 125 -18.51 0.97 6.43
N ASN A 126 -17.77 1.96 6.93
CA ASN A 126 -17.63 3.27 6.28
C ASN A 126 -16.95 3.16 4.91
N LYS A 127 -15.89 2.36 4.78
CA LYS A 127 -15.22 2.10 3.49
C LYS A 127 -16.18 1.45 2.49
N LYS A 128 -16.96 0.45 2.91
CA LYS A 128 -17.99 -0.18 2.06
C LYS A 128 -19.03 0.83 1.58
N LYS A 129 -19.60 1.60 2.51
CA LYS A 129 -20.60 2.63 2.19
C LYS A 129 -20.04 3.63 1.19
N GLY A 130 -18.80 4.09 1.38
CA GLY A 130 -18.12 5.01 0.46
C GLY A 130 -18.02 4.46 -0.97
N ILE A 131 -17.75 3.17 -1.13
CA ILE A 131 -17.72 2.51 -2.45
C ILE A 131 -19.13 2.40 -3.05
N GLU A 132 -20.16 2.15 -2.24
CA GLU A 132 -21.54 1.98 -2.72
C GLU A 132 -22.16 3.30 -3.19
N VAL A 133 -21.91 4.39 -2.45
CA VAL A 133 -22.51 5.71 -2.72
C VAL A 133 -21.62 6.63 -3.56
N TYR A 134 -20.47 6.16 -4.06
CA TYR A 134 -19.50 7.03 -4.74
C TYR A 134 -20.09 7.82 -5.92
N HIS A 135 -21.10 7.24 -6.59
CA HIS A 135 -21.80 7.85 -7.70
C HIS A 135 -22.60 9.10 -7.30
N GLU A 136 -23.02 9.21 -6.04
CA GLU A 136 -23.73 10.39 -5.51
C GLU A 136 -22.86 11.64 -5.58
N PHE A 137 -21.53 11.52 -5.44
CA PHE A 137 -20.59 12.64 -5.59
C PHE A 137 -20.55 13.21 -7.00
N PHE A 138 -21.06 12.49 -8.00
CA PHE A 138 -21.08 12.93 -9.40
C PHE A 138 -22.45 13.49 -9.83
N LEU A 139 -23.47 13.48 -8.97
CA LEU A 139 -24.80 13.99 -9.31
C LEU A 139 -24.76 15.48 -9.68
N ASP A 140 -23.96 16.28 -8.96
CA ASP A 140 -23.80 17.71 -9.21
C ASP A 140 -22.79 18.02 -10.34
N SER A 141 -22.06 17.01 -10.84
CA SER A 141 -21.12 17.21 -11.96
C SER A 141 -21.83 17.63 -13.25
N LEU A 142 -23.14 17.41 -13.36
CA LEU A 142 -23.96 17.93 -14.46
C LEU A 142 -24.41 19.38 -14.23
N ALA A 143 -24.36 19.88 -12.99
CA ALA A 143 -24.83 21.23 -12.65
C ALA A 143 -23.80 22.32 -12.99
N TYR A 144 -22.53 21.95 -13.14
CA TYR A 144 -21.44 22.90 -13.40
C TYR A 144 -20.55 22.40 -14.53
N THR A 145 -20.09 23.32 -15.39
CA THR A 145 -19.05 23.03 -16.37
C THR A 145 -17.77 23.73 -15.95
N VAL A 146 -16.71 22.95 -15.73
CA VAL A 146 -15.37 23.51 -15.53
C VAL A 146 -14.78 23.83 -16.90
N ARG A 147 -14.27 25.05 -17.06
CA ARG A 147 -13.58 25.50 -18.27
C ARG A 147 -12.30 26.19 -17.87
N GLU A 148 -11.28 26.05 -18.72
CA GLU A 148 -10.10 26.88 -18.61
C GLU A 148 -10.47 28.35 -18.86
N ILE A 149 -9.89 29.22 -18.06
CA ILE A 149 -9.93 30.67 -18.22
C ILE A 149 -8.58 31.16 -18.74
N SER A 150 -8.53 32.40 -19.22
CA SER A 150 -7.33 32.97 -19.86
C SER A 150 -6.08 32.98 -18.98
N VAL A 151 -6.26 32.89 -17.65
CA VAL A 151 -5.15 32.83 -16.71
C VAL A 151 -4.63 31.41 -16.48
N ASN A 152 -5.25 30.33 -16.96
CA ASN A 152 -4.69 28.97 -16.82
C ASN A 152 -3.42 28.81 -17.67
N SER A 153 -2.54 27.89 -17.27
CA SER A 153 -1.33 27.54 -18.02
C SER A 153 -1.01 26.05 -17.87
N LYS A 154 0.13 25.64 -18.45
CA LYS A 154 0.71 24.31 -18.26
C LYS A 154 1.39 24.13 -16.89
N GLY A 155 1.69 25.21 -16.17
CA GLY A 155 2.27 25.15 -14.83
C GLY A 155 1.24 24.77 -13.78
N GLU A 156 1.70 24.18 -12.68
CA GLU A 156 0.89 23.88 -11.51
C GLU A 156 0.56 25.16 -10.74
N ASP A 157 -0.71 25.35 -10.42
CA ASP A 157 -1.24 26.51 -9.68
C ASP A 157 -1.81 26.03 -8.33
N PHE A 158 -1.42 26.69 -7.23
CA PHE A 158 -1.76 26.27 -5.86
C PHE A 158 -2.26 27.42 -5.01
N SER A 159 -2.97 27.07 -3.93
CA SER A 159 -3.34 27.97 -2.84
C SER A 159 -4.05 29.26 -3.29
N PRO A 160 -5.16 29.18 -4.06
CA PRO A 160 -5.90 30.37 -4.45
C PRO A 160 -6.50 31.06 -3.22
N ALA A 161 -6.38 32.38 -3.16
CA ALA A 161 -6.93 33.22 -2.11
C ALA A 161 -7.52 34.50 -2.71
N TYR A 162 -8.58 35.02 -2.09
CA TYR A 162 -9.08 36.34 -2.45
C TYR A 162 -8.07 37.42 -2.05
N TYR A 163 -7.72 38.30 -2.98
CA TYR A 163 -6.88 39.46 -2.72
C TYR A 163 -7.43 40.69 -3.43
N GLN A 164 -7.79 41.72 -2.66
CA GLN A 164 -8.49 42.91 -3.14
C GLN A 164 -9.74 42.55 -3.97
N LYS A 165 -9.75 42.86 -5.28
CA LYS A 165 -10.85 42.57 -6.22
C LYS A 165 -10.54 41.36 -7.13
N GLY A 166 -9.55 40.54 -6.78
CA GLY A 166 -9.11 39.41 -7.58
C GLY A 166 -8.74 38.18 -6.76
N ILE A 167 -8.12 37.21 -7.44
CA ILE A 167 -7.61 35.97 -6.87
C ILE A 167 -6.08 36.00 -7.00
N LEU A 168 -5.40 35.75 -5.89
CA LEU A 168 -3.97 35.50 -5.81
C LEU A 168 -3.75 34.00 -5.68
N PHE A 169 -2.79 33.44 -6.41
CA PHE A 169 -2.41 32.03 -6.32
C PHE A 169 -0.90 31.90 -6.53
N LEU A 170 -0.32 30.80 -6.05
CA LEU A 170 1.07 30.44 -6.33
C LEU A 170 1.11 29.69 -7.65
N SER A 171 2.11 29.97 -8.47
CA SER A 171 2.25 29.35 -9.78
C SER A 171 3.68 28.92 -10.02
N SER A 172 3.86 27.76 -10.63
CA SER A 172 5.16 27.21 -11.05
C SER A 172 5.56 27.62 -12.48
N ARG A 173 4.90 28.62 -13.07
CA ARG A 173 5.22 29.06 -14.42
C ARG A 173 6.54 29.82 -14.49
N ASP A 174 7.29 29.56 -15.55
CA ASP A 174 8.55 30.23 -15.85
C ASP A 174 8.37 31.63 -16.44
N ASP A 175 7.14 32.02 -16.79
CA ASP A 175 6.79 33.28 -17.45
C ASP A 175 6.50 34.43 -16.46
N ALA A 176 6.73 34.23 -15.16
CA ALA A 176 6.76 35.29 -14.16
C ALA A 176 8.05 36.14 -14.30
N ARG A 177 8.14 36.93 -15.37
CA ARG A 177 9.11 38.01 -15.56
C ARG A 177 8.41 39.27 -16.05
#